data_AF-A0AAJ5F0K5-F1
#
_entry.id   AF-A0AAJ5F0K5-F1
#
_cell.length_a   1.000
_cell.length_b   1.000
_cell.length_c   1.000
_cell.angle_alpha   90.00
_cell.angle_beta   90.00
_cell.angle_gamma   90.00
#
_symmetry.space_group_name_H-M   'P 1'
#
loop_
_entity.id
_entity.type
_entity.pdbx_description
1 polymer ?
#
loop_
_entity_poly.entity_id
_entity_poly.type
_entity_poly.pdbx_seq_one_letter_code
_entity_poly.pdbx_strand_id
1 'polypeptide(L)'
;MLAGMREEEYLRLYQNFETRRLLDAVDAVDNLRDDLNDGEDGRPPELRSRLLKLHTLAMAVVNEGARSRTDTMFELAADLDMQVSQMMTELESIQETLDALLALAPEESAD
;
A
#
# COMPACT_ATOMS: atom_id res chain seq x y z
N MET A 1 -12.56 -10.25 -29.84
CA MET A 1 -13.57 -9.27 -29.36
C MET A 1 -14.06 -9.83 -28.05
N LEU A 2 -13.92 -9.10 -26.93
CA LEU A 2 -14.73 -9.42 -25.76
C LEU A 2 -16.18 -9.25 -26.20
N ALA A 3 -16.99 -10.30 -26.11
CA ALA A 3 -18.43 -10.17 -26.29
C ALA A 3 -18.91 -9.09 -25.30
N GLY A 4 -19.71 -8.14 -25.79
CA GLY A 4 -20.23 -7.07 -24.93
C GLY A 4 -21.00 -7.65 -23.75
N MET A 5 -20.84 -7.05 -22.58
CA MET A 5 -21.57 -7.38 -21.35
C MET A 5 -23.08 -7.41 -21.62
N ARG A 6 -23.79 -8.42 -21.09
CA ARG A 6 -25.26 -8.52 -21.20
C ARG A 6 -25.92 -7.39 -20.39
N GLU A 7 -27.13 -6.98 -20.78
CA GLU A 7 -27.86 -5.91 -20.09
C GLU A 7 -28.06 -6.19 -18.59
N GLU A 8 -28.35 -7.45 -18.23
CA GLU A 8 -28.52 -7.86 -16.82
C GLU A 8 -27.22 -7.71 -16.01
N GLU A 9 -26.08 -8.04 -16.62
CA GLU A 9 -24.75 -7.88 -16.01
C GLU A 9 -24.39 -6.40 -15.87
N TYR A 10 -24.71 -5.59 -16.89
CA TYR A 10 -24.52 -4.14 -16.86
C TYR A 10 -25.36 -3.48 -15.76
N LEU A 11 -26.64 -3.84 -15.65
CA LEU A 11 -27.52 -3.33 -14.59
C LEU A 11 -27.02 -3.75 -13.21
N ARG A 12 -26.52 -4.98 -13.05
CA ARG A 12 -25.90 -5.44 -11.80
C ARG A 12 -24.65 -4.60 -11.46
N LEU A 13 -23.77 -4.35 -12.42
CA LEU A 13 -22.60 -3.48 -12.23
C LEU A 13 -23.03 -2.05 -11.84
N TYR A 14 -23.92 -1.45 -12.64
CA TYR A 14 -24.40 -0.08 -12.45
C TYR A 14 -25.06 0.13 -11.08
N GLN A 15 -25.82 -0.86 -10.60
CA GLN A 15 -26.52 -0.76 -9.31
C GLN A 15 -25.63 -1.04 -8.10
N ASN A 16 -24.52 -1.77 -8.26
CA ASN A 16 -23.74 -2.30 -7.14
C ASN A 16 -22.30 -1.73 -7.05
N PHE A 17 -21.88 -0.87 -7.97
CA PHE A 17 -20.56 -0.25 -7.93
C PHE A 17 -20.60 1.27 -8.06
N GLU A 18 -20.09 1.97 -7.05
CA GLU A 18 -19.90 3.42 -7.09
C GLU A 18 -18.48 3.74 -7.55
N THR A 19 -18.35 4.44 -8.68
CA THR A 19 -17.04 4.76 -9.28
C THR A 19 -16.18 5.68 -8.41
N ARG A 20 -16.78 6.41 -7.45
CA ARG A 20 -16.03 7.20 -6.48
C ARG A 20 -15.07 6.36 -5.63
N ARG A 21 -15.39 5.08 -5.38
CA ARG A 21 -14.49 4.17 -4.68
C ARG A 21 -13.13 4.02 -5.38
N LEU A 22 -13.11 4.10 -6.72
CA LEU A 22 -11.84 4.11 -7.47
C LEU A 22 -11.03 5.38 -7.25
N LEU A 23 -11.68 6.52 -7.00
CA LEU A 23 -10.98 7.75 -6.64
C LEU A 23 -10.43 7.65 -5.21
N ASP A 24 -11.20 7.07 -4.27
CA ASP A 24 -10.72 6.82 -2.91
C ASP A 24 -9.49 5.87 -2.92
N ALA A 25 -9.47 4.88 -3.82
CA ALA A 25 -8.28 4.03 -4.03
C ALA A 25 -7.08 4.79 -4.63
N VAL A 26 -7.32 5.83 -5.45
CA VAL A 26 -6.25 6.72 -5.93
C VAL A 26 -5.70 7.57 -4.77
N ASP A 27 -6.58 8.11 -3.92
CA ASP A 27 -6.16 8.85 -2.73
C ASP A 27 -5.30 7.98 -1.80
N ALA A 28 -5.63 6.69 -1.65
CA ALA A 28 -4.81 5.73 -0.91
C ALA A 28 -3.42 5.52 -1.54
N VAL A 29 -3.31 5.51 -2.87
CA VAL A 29 -2.01 5.48 -3.57
C VAL A 29 -1.22 6.75 -3.31
N ASP A 30 -1.88 7.91 -3.29
CA ASP A 30 -1.22 9.19 -2.98
C ASP A 30 -0.69 9.21 -1.53
N ASN A 31 -1.40 8.60 -0.56
CA ASN A 31 -0.90 8.43 0.81
C ASN A 31 0.37 7.56 0.86
N LEU A 32 0.43 6.49 0.06
CA LEU A 32 1.61 5.61 -0.04
C LEU A 32 2.82 6.30 -0.70
N ARG A 33 2.57 7.34 -1.51
CA ARG A 33 3.59 8.00 -2.32
C ARG A 33 4.66 8.65 -1.46
N ASP A 34 4.29 9.24 -0.34
CA ASP A 34 5.24 9.92 0.54
C ASP A 34 6.30 8.95 1.10
N ASP A 35 5.92 7.68 1.31
CA ASP A 35 6.80 6.66 1.86
C ASP A 35 7.63 5.91 0.80
N LEU A 36 7.03 5.69 -0.38
CA LEU A 36 7.54 4.79 -1.42
C LEU A 36 8.11 5.48 -2.65
N ASN A 37 7.76 6.73 -2.93
CA ASN A 37 8.26 7.44 -4.10
C ASN A 37 9.64 8.04 -3.84
N ASP A 38 10.38 8.27 -4.91
CA ASP A 38 11.55 9.13 -4.82
C ASP A 38 11.10 10.55 -4.46
N GLY A 39 11.80 11.15 -3.50
CA GLY A 39 11.60 12.53 -3.09
C GLY A 39 12.17 13.51 -4.10
N GLU A 40 12.13 14.81 -3.75
CA GLU A 40 12.74 15.86 -4.55
C GLU A 40 14.20 15.53 -4.91
N ASP A 41 14.60 15.91 -6.13
CA ASP A 41 15.93 15.66 -6.70
C ASP A 41 16.32 14.17 -6.81
N GLY A 42 15.35 13.25 -6.86
CA GLY A 42 15.60 11.82 -6.98
C GLY A 42 16.15 11.20 -5.69
N ARG A 43 15.85 11.84 -4.54
CA ARG A 43 16.18 11.26 -3.24
C ARG A 43 15.47 9.91 -3.10
N PRO A 44 16.14 8.85 -2.62
CA PRO A 44 15.50 7.56 -2.42
C PRO A 44 14.30 7.64 -1.46
N PRO A 45 13.38 6.66 -1.50
CA PRO A 45 12.17 6.69 -0.69
C PRO A 45 12.45 6.80 0.81
N GLU A 46 11.53 7.44 1.55
CA GLU A 46 11.68 7.65 2.98
C GLU A 46 11.81 6.30 3.72
N LEU A 47 10.96 5.34 3.39
CA LEU A 47 10.98 4.01 3.99
C LEU A 47 12.36 3.35 3.86
N ARG A 48 12.95 3.40 2.66
CA ARG A 48 14.30 2.87 2.40
C ARG A 48 15.34 3.56 3.27
N SER A 49 15.29 4.90 3.33
CA SER A 49 16.24 5.70 4.10
C SER A 49 16.17 5.37 5.60
N ARG A 50 14.96 5.22 6.14
CA ARG A 50 14.71 4.88 7.55
C ARG A 50 15.13 3.46 7.89
N LEU A 51 14.85 2.48 7.02
CA LEU A 51 15.32 1.10 7.20
C LEU A 51 16.85 1.00 7.22
N LEU A 52 17.55 1.74 6.36
CA LEU A 52 19.02 1.81 6.37
C LEU A 52 19.57 2.46 7.66
N LYS A 53 18.88 3.48 8.17
CA LYS A 53 19.21 4.08 9.48
C LYS A 53 19.01 3.08 10.61
N LEU A 54 17.90 2.34 10.60
CA LEU A 54 17.64 1.28 11.59
C LEU A 54 18.72 0.19 11.51
N HIS A 55 19.10 -0.23 10.31
CA HIS A 55 20.21 -1.18 10.13
C HIS A 55 21.51 -0.65 10.74
N THR A 56 21.84 0.62 10.54
CA THR A 56 23.05 1.24 11.11
C THR A 56 23.01 1.24 12.64
N LEU A 57 21.84 1.51 13.24
CA LEU A 57 21.67 1.43 14.69
C LEU A 57 21.80 -0.01 15.19
N ALA A 58 21.19 -0.96 14.49
CA ALA A 58 21.29 -2.39 14.80
C ALA A 58 22.72 -2.91 14.71
N MET A 59 23.49 -2.50 13.69
CA MET A 59 24.91 -2.80 13.58
C MET A 59 25.68 -2.32 14.82
N ALA A 60 25.49 -1.06 15.20
CA ALA A 60 26.16 -0.49 16.37
C ALA A 60 25.78 -1.21 17.68
N VAL A 61 24.50 -1.50 17.90
CA VAL A 61 24.02 -2.11 19.14
C VAL A 61 24.37 -3.60 19.21
N VAL A 62 24.01 -4.37 18.17
CA VAL A 62 24.07 -5.84 18.16
C VAL A 62 25.48 -6.32 17.88
N ASN A 63 26.17 -5.74 16.90
CA ASN A 63 27.46 -6.24 16.45
C ASN A 63 28.64 -5.54 17.13
N GLU A 64 28.50 -4.25 17.46
CA GLU A 64 29.57 -3.45 18.06
C GLU A 64 29.39 -3.21 19.57
N GLY A 65 28.24 -3.64 20.14
CA GLY A 65 27.98 -3.57 21.58
C GLY A 65 27.69 -2.17 22.10
N ALA A 66 27.32 -1.22 21.25
CA ALA A 66 27.00 0.18 21.61
C ALA A 66 25.65 0.29 22.34
N ARG A 67 25.58 -0.22 23.58
CA ARG A 67 24.34 -0.29 24.38
C ARG A 67 23.65 1.06 24.60
N SER A 68 24.37 2.17 24.53
CA SER A 68 23.81 3.53 24.64
C SER A 68 22.90 3.91 23.48
N ARG A 69 22.90 3.16 22.37
CA ARG A 69 22.03 3.39 21.20
C ARG A 69 20.79 2.49 21.17
N THR A 70 20.61 1.63 22.17
CA THR A 70 19.51 0.65 22.23
C THR A 70 18.15 1.34 22.15
N ASP A 71 17.92 2.39 22.94
CA ASP A 71 16.63 3.07 23.01
C ASP A 71 16.26 3.69 21.65
N THR A 72 17.18 4.44 21.05
CA THR A 72 16.99 5.03 19.71
C THR A 72 16.76 3.99 18.62
N MET A 73 17.38 2.81 18.73
CA MET A 73 17.14 1.71 17.79
C MET A 73 15.71 1.20 17.87
N PHE A 74 15.21 0.95 19.09
CA PHE A 74 13.85 0.45 19.30
C PHE A 74 12.77 1.50 19.03
N GLU A 75 13.01 2.76 19.37
CA GLU A 75 12.12 3.88 19.00
C GLU A 75 11.93 3.95 17.48
N LEU A 76 13.03 3.94 16.71
CA LEU A 76 12.95 3.97 15.25
C LEU A 76 12.26 2.72 14.69
N ALA A 77 12.47 1.55 15.30
CA ALA A 77 11.79 0.32 14.89
C ALA A 77 10.28 0.40 15.12
N ALA A 78 9.83 0.94 16.25
CA ALA A 78 8.40 1.12 16.54
C ALA A 78 7.76 2.13 15.58
N ASP A 79 8.43 3.25 15.29
CA ASP A 79 7.94 4.22 14.30
C ASP A 79 7.82 3.60 12.90
N LEU A 80 8.80 2.79 12.49
CA LEU A 80 8.78 2.07 11.22
C LEU A 80 7.65 1.03 11.16
N ASP A 81 7.40 0.32 12.26
CA ASP A 81 6.31 -0.66 12.34
C ASP A 81 4.93 0.00 12.18
N MET A 82 4.72 1.15 12.81
CA MET A 82 3.51 1.96 12.62
C MET A 82 3.37 2.46 11.18
N GLN A 83 4.45 2.99 10.60
CA GLN A 83 4.47 3.44 9.19
C GLN A 83 4.10 2.30 8.24
N VAL A 84 4.71 1.12 8.41
CA VAL A 84 4.42 -0.07 7.58
C VAL A 84 2.99 -0.54 7.77
N SER A 85 2.48 -0.52 9.00
CA SER A 85 1.10 -0.88 9.28
C SER A 85 0.10 0.04 8.57
N GLN A 86 0.34 1.36 8.57
CA GLN A 86 -0.51 2.30 7.82
C GLN A 86 -0.47 2.00 6.33
N MET A 87 0.72 1.78 5.75
CA MET A 87 0.84 1.45 4.33
C MET A 87 0.09 0.16 3.96
N MET A 88 0.13 -0.86 4.83
CA MET A 88 -0.66 -2.08 4.61
C MET A 88 -2.16 -1.79 4.59
N THR A 89 -2.66 -0.94 5.49
CA THR A 89 -4.07 -0.53 5.49
C THR A 89 -4.47 0.21 4.20
N GLU A 90 -3.63 1.09 3.66
CA GLU A 90 -3.90 1.76 2.37
C GLU A 90 -3.95 0.73 1.22
N LEU A 91 -3.01 -0.22 1.18
CA LEU A 91 -2.97 -1.29 0.18
C LEU A 91 -4.18 -2.22 0.27
N GLU A 92 -4.62 -2.56 1.48
CA GLU A 92 -5.84 -3.34 1.71
C GLU A 92 -7.07 -2.59 1.19
N SER A 93 -7.20 -1.30 1.44
CA SER A 93 -8.33 -0.50 0.93
C SER A 93 -8.39 -0.46 -0.61
N ILE A 94 -7.23 -0.35 -1.26
CA ILE A 94 -7.11 -0.44 -2.72
C ILE A 94 -7.58 -1.83 -3.19
N GLN A 95 -7.08 -2.89 -2.57
CA GLN A 95 -7.45 -4.27 -2.91
C GLN A 95 -8.95 -4.52 -2.74
N GLU A 96 -9.55 -4.09 -1.63
CA GLU A 96 -10.98 -4.23 -1.37
C GLU A 96 -11.85 -3.54 -2.44
N THR A 97 -11.41 -2.38 -2.93
CA THR A 97 -12.09 -1.67 -4.02
C THR A 97 -12.02 -2.45 -5.33
N LEU A 98 -10.84 -3.00 -5.65
CA LEU A 98 -10.65 -3.81 -6.86
C LEU A 98 -11.44 -5.12 -6.79
N ASP A 99 -11.41 -5.81 -5.65
CA ASP A 99 -12.16 -7.04 -5.43
C ASP A 99 -13.67 -6.81 -5.56
N ALA A 100 -14.18 -5.69 -5.03
CA ALA A 100 -15.59 -5.33 -5.19
C ALA A 100 -15.98 -5.11 -6.66
N LEU A 101 -15.09 -4.54 -7.48
CA LEU A 101 -15.33 -4.39 -8.92
C LEU A 101 -15.26 -5.73 -9.65
N LEU A 102 -14.25 -6.54 -9.34
CA LEU A 102 -14.04 -7.86 -9.95
C LEU A 102 -15.16 -8.84 -9.63
N ALA A 103 -15.76 -8.75 -8.44
CA ALA A 103 -16.94 -9.54 -8.06
C ALA A 103 -18.18 -9.26 -8.92
N LEU A 104 -18.16 -8.20 -9.72
CA LEU A 104 -19.21 -7.80 -10.67
C LEU A 104 -18.82 -8.07 -12.13
N ALA A 105 -17.69 -8.74 -12.37
CA ALA A 105 -17.30 -9.14 -13.70
C ALA A 105 -18.35 -10.08 -14.33
N PRO A 106 -18.58 -10.01 -15.66
CA PRO A 106 -19.38 -11.00 -16.37
C PRO A 106 -18.83 -12.40 -16.13
N GLU A 107 -19.70 -13.39 -15.99
CA GLU A 107 -19.25 -14.78 -16.02
C GLU A 107 -18.70 -15.07 -17.41
N GLU A 108 -17.49 -15.63 -17.49
CA GLU A 108 -16.94 -16.09 -18.76
C GLU A 108 -17.93 -17.11 -19.33
N SER A 109 -18.43 -16.87 -20.55
CA SER A 109 -19.31 -17.82 -21.20
C SER A 109 -18.55 -19.14 -21.32
N ALA A 110 -18.96 -20.15 -20.56
CA ALA A 110 -18.47 -21.51 -20.75
C ALA A 110 -18.85 -21.97 -22.16
N ASP A 111 -17.91 -21.85 -23.09
CA ASP A 111 -17.97 -22.46 -24.42
C ASP A 111 -17.34 -23.87 -24.35
#